data_AF-A0A9X2ICA3-F1
#
_entry.id   AF-A0A9X2ICA3-F1
#
_cell.length_a   1.000
_cell.length_b   1.000
_cell.length_c   1.000
_cell.angle_alpha   90.00
_cell.angle_beta   90.00
_cell.angle_gamma   90.00
#
_symmetry.space_group_name_H-M   'P 1'
#
loop_
_entity.id
_entity.type
_entity.pdbx_description
1 polymer ?
#
loop_
_entity_poly.entity_id
_entity_poly.type
_entity_poly.pdbx_seq_one_letter_code
_entity_poly.pdbx_strand_id
1 'polypeptide(L)'
;MKIQIVSVFIFCFAATVTFANNASYTGPDDPIIPADSNTIRLKLEQCMEDINEVTSDTDAHDSAKALCQLREQHLSARQQTLKGLAELVAQYKGMTNHDHDQRLAQTISLIQEGVKTCMKALASQEYCHNLGCAEEPENDAIFCDNQATRIINRILGRE
;
A
#
# COMPACT_ATOMS: atom_id res chain seq x y z
N MET A 1 -50.61 -30.37 13.74
CA MET A 1 -49.19 -30.39 13.31
C MET A 1 -49.00 -29.22 12.35
N LYS A 2 -48.32 -28.14 12.75
CA LYS A 2 -48.09 -26.96 11.90
C LYS A 2 -46.79 -27.17 11.12
N ILE A 3 -46.87 -27.23 9.80
CA ILE A 3 -45.70 -27.30 8.92
C ILE A 3 -45.16 -25.88 8.79
N GLN A 4 -44.01 -25.60 9.38
CA GLN A 4 -43.26 -24.37 9.11
C GLN A 4 -42.56 -24.53 7.77
N ILE A 5 -42.94 -23.70 6.80
CA ILE A 5 -42.24 -23.59 5.52
C ILE A 5 -41.06 -22.65 5.78
N VAL A 6 -39.85 -23.21 5.75
CA VAL A 6 -38.61 -22.44 5.77
C VAL A 6 -38.32 -21.99 4.34
N SER A 7 -38.57 -20.71 4.05
CA SER A 7 -38.17 -20.10 2.78
C SER A 7 -36.67 -19.81 2.83
N VAL A 8 -35.87 -20.59 2.11
CA VAL A 8 -34.44 -20.31 1.89
C VAL A 8 -34.33 -19.27 0.78
N PHE A 9 -33.94 -18.05 1.14
CA PHE A 9 -33.54 -17.03 0.16
C PHE A 9 -32.09 -17.30 -0.25
N ILE A 10 -31.91 -17.88 -1.43
CA ILE A 10 -30.60 -17.96 -2.08
C ILE A 10 -30.29 -16.58 -2.64
N PHE A 11 -29.51 -15.79 -1.92
CA PHE A 11 -28.90 -14.58 -2.47
C PHE A 11 -27.78 -15.02 -3.42
N CYS A 12 -28.11 -15.13 -4.71
CA CYS A 12 -27.10 -15.17 -5.76
C CYS A 12 -26.43 -13.80 -5.82
N PHE A 13 -25.33 -13.61 -5.08
CA PHE A 13 -24.40 -12.53 -5.36
C PHE A 13 -23.77 -12.82 -6.72
N ALA A 14 -24.32 -12.22 -7.78
CA ALA A 14 -23.64 -12.13 -9.06
C ALA A 14 -22.40 -11.27 -8.86
N ALA A 15 -21.28 -11.89 -8.52
CA ALA A 15 -19.98 -11.26 -8.66
C ALA A 15 -19.82 -10.97 -10.15
N THR A 16 -20.04 -9.73 -10.55
CA THR A 16 -19.80 -9.28 -11.91
C THR A 16 -18.31 -9.44 -12.19
N VAL A 17 -17.96 -10.49 -12.93
CA VAL A 17 -16.62 -10.66 -13.46
C VAL A 17 -16.44 -9.51 -14.46
N THR A 18 -15.72 -8.47 -14.04
CA THR A 18 -15.36 -7.37 -14.94
C THR A 18 -14.31 -7.90 -15.89
N PHE A 19 -14.72 -8.21 -17.13
CA PHE A 19 -13.77 -8.42 -18.21
C PHE A 19 -12.96 -7.14 -18.41
N ALA A 20 -11.69 -7.28 -18.80
CA ALA A 20 -10.81 -6.15 -19.03
C ALA A 20 -11.50 -5.14 -19.96
N ASN A 21 -11.48 -3.86 -19.61
CA ASN A 21 -11.98 -2.83 -20.49
C ASN A 21 -11.11 -2.85 -21.75
N ASN A 22 -11.67 -2.86 -22.97
CA ASN A 22 -10.90 -3.01 -24.21
C ASN A 22 -9.93 -1.84 -24.50
N ALA A 23 -9.85 -0.85 -23.61
CA ALA A 23 -8.94 0.28 -23.72
C ALA A 23 -7.53 -0.11 -23.28
N SER A 24 -6.56 0.24 -24.11
CA SER A 24 -5.13 0.17 -23.78
C SER A 24 -4.76 1.03 -22.57
N TYR A 25 -3.64 0.70 -21.94
CA TYR A 25 -3.12 1.48 -20.83
C TYR A 25 -2.70 2.90 -21.26
N THR A 26 -3.29 3.92 -20.62
CA THR A 26 -2.98 5.35 -20.85
C THR A 26 -2.41 6.05 -19.62
N GLY A 27 -2.08 5.30 -18.57
CA GLY A 27 -1.47 5.85 -17.36
C GLY A 27 0.02 6.20 -17.53
N PRO A 28 0.64 6.76 -16.48
CA PRO A 28 2.05 7.14 -16.51
C PRO A 28 2.99 5.93 -16.57
N ASP A 29 4.18 6.11 -17.14
CA ASP A 29 5.22 5.08 -17.14
C ASP A 29 5.81 4.84 -15.73
N ASP A 30 5.72 5.85 -14.87
CA ASP A 30 6.12 5.79 -13.45
C ASP A 30 4.89 5.99 -12.54
N PRO A 31 4.15 4.91 -12.22
CA PRO A 31 3.01 5.00 -11.30
C PRO A 31 3.46 5.38 -9.89
N ILE A 32 2.64 6.15 -9.19
CA ILE A 32 2.86 6.53 -7.79
C ILE A 32 2.08 5.64 -6.82
N ILE A 33 2.42 5.66 -5.54
CA ILE A 33 1.56 5.14 -4.46
C ILE A 33 0.95 6.34 -3.72
N PRO A 34 -0.35 6.64 -3.89
CA PRO A 34 -1.00 7.76 -3.21
C PRO A 34 -1.43 7.40 -1.77
N ALA A 35 -0.69 6.51 -1.10
CA ALA A 35 -0.99 6.08 0.26
C ALA A 35 -0.57 7.15 1.28
N ASP A 36 0.49 7.89 0.97
CA ASP A 36 1.00 8.95 1.83
C ASP A 36 0.75 10.28 1.14
N SER A 37 -0.11 11.12 1.70
CA SER A 37 -0.31 12.49 1.21
C SER A 37 0.88 13.40 1.47
N ASN A 38 1.86 12.95 2.26
CA ASN A 38 3.01 13.73 2.70
C ASN A 38 4.31 13.07 2.25
N THR A 39 5.29 13.89 1.88
CA THR A 39 6.66 13.43 1.63
C THR A 39 7.23 12.79 2.90
N ILE A 40 7.88 11.62 2.76
CA ILE A 40 8.61 10.97 3.85
C ILE A 40 9.73 11.90 4.33
N ARG A 41 9.64 12.37 5.57
CA ARG A 41 10.53 13.40 6.15
C ARG A 41 11.81 12.79 6.73
N LEU A 42 12.91 12.91 6.01
CA LEU A 42 14.19 12.28 6.40
C LEU A 42 15.15 13.17 7.18
N LYS A 43 14.89 14.48 7.30
CA LYS A 43 15.82 15.37 8.01
C LYS A 43 15.73 15.11 9.51
N LEU A 44 16.88 15.00 10.19
CA LEU A 44 16.94 14.80 11.64
C LEU A 44 16.12 15.83 12.41
N GLU A 45 16.16 17.10 12.00
CA GLU A 45 15.35 18.18 12.59
C GLU A 45 13.84 17.86 12.56
N GLN A 46 13.35 17.30 11.45
CA GLN A 46 11.94 16.91 11.31
C GLN A 46 11.60 15.70 12.16
N CYS A 47 12.51 14.73 12.27
CA CYS A 47 12.33 13.60 13.18
C CYS A 47 12.32 14.07 14.64
N MET A 48 13.15 15.06 15.01
CA MET A 48 13.15 15.65 16.34
C MET A 48 11.84 16.39 16.64
N GLU A 49 11.33 17.17 15.69
CA GLU A 49 10.01 17.82 15.80
C GLU A 49 8.93 16.79 16.14
N ASP A 50 8.87 15.68 15.39
CA ASP A 50 7.84 14.66 15.56
C ASP A 50 7.96 13.89 16.87
N ILE A 51 9.19 13.58 17.29
CA ILE A 51 9.44 12.97 18.59
C ILE A 51 9.01 13.92 19.71
N ASN A 52 9.35 15.20 19.63
CA ASN A 52 8.98 16.19 20.66
C ASN A 52 7.46 16.44 20.74
N GLU A 53 6.71 16.18 19.66
CA GLU A 53 5.24 16.25 19.70
C GLU A 53 4.62 15.10 20.49
N VAL A 54 5.27 13.95 20.52
CA VAL A 54 4.74 12.73 21.14
C VAL A 54 5.41 12.35 22.46
N THR A 55 6.54 12.98 22.82
CA THR A 55 7.20 12.79 24.12
C THR A 55 7.61 14.10 24.77
N SER A 56 7.55 14.14 26.10
CA SER A 56 8.04 15.25 26.93
C SER A 56 9.46 15.02 27.47
N ASP A 57 10.12 13.91 27.09
CA ASP A 57 11.44 13.54 27.60
C ASP A 57 12.59 14.33 26.95
N THR A 58 13.63 14.59 27.75
CA THR A 58 14.79 15.39 27.35
C THR A 58 15.80 14.66 26.46
N ASP A 59 15.65 13.34 26.28
CA ASP A 59 16.52 12.50 25.42
C ASP A 59 15.89 12.17 24.05
N ALA A 60 15.18 13.14 23.46
CA ALA A 60 14.53 13.02 22.14
C ALA A 60 15.50 12.76 20.96
N HIS A 61 16.80 12.99 21.14
CA HIS A 61 17.76 12.93 20.03
C HIS A 61 18.02 11.52 19.51
N ASP A 62 18.15 10.51 20.38
CA ASP A 62 18.39 9.14 19.93
C ASP A 62 17.11 8.49 19.38
N SER A 63 15.95 8.81 19.96
CA SER A 63 14.65 8.43 19.37
C SER A 63 14.41 9.10 18.01
N ALA A 64 14.81 10.36 17.83
CA ALA A 64 14.71 11.04 16.54
C ALA A 64 15.60 10.38 15.48
N LYS A 65 16.81 9.94 15.84
CA LYS A 65 17.65 9.13 14.93
C LYS A 65 16.97 7.82 14.55
N ALA A 66 16.39 7.12 15.53
CA ALA A 66 15.69 5.87 15.28
C ALA A 66 14.49 6.07 14.32
N LEU A 67 13.68 7.10 14.56
CA LEU A 67 12.59 7.47 13.66
C LEU A 67 13.08 7.79 12.24
N CYS A 68 14.17 8.56 12.12
CA CYS A 68 14.76 8.87 10.82
C CYS A 68 15.27 7.61 10.09
N GLN A 69 15.92 6.68 10.80
CA GLN A 69 16.32 5.39 10.23
C GLN A 69 15.11 4.58 9.76
N LEU A 70 14.02 4.59 10.54
CA LEU A 70 12.79 3.91 10.16
C LEU A 70 12.17 4.52 8.90
N ARG A 71 12.19 5.86 8.78
CA ARG A 71 11.75 6.57 7.57
C ARG A 71 12.63 6.29 6.35
N GLU A 72 13.93 6.11 6.53
CA GLU A 72 14.82 5.65 5.44
C GLU A 72 14.42 4.25 4.97
N GLN A 73 14.07 3.35 5.90
CA GLN A 73 13.58 2.01 5.56
C GLN A 73 12.23 2.07 4.84
N HIS A 74 11.30 2.90 5.30
CA HIS A 74 10.03 3.15 4.62
C HIS A 74 10.28 3.68 3.20
N LEU A 75 11.11 4.71 3.02
CA LEU A 75 11.42 5.23 1.70
C LEU A 75 12.02 4.14 0.79
N SER A 76 12.92 3.31 1.31
CA SER A 76 13.49 2.20 0.56
C SER A 76 12.42 1.18 0.12
N ALA A 77 11.51 0.79 1.03
CA ALA A 77 10.42 -0.12 0.71
C ALA A 77 9.49 0.49 -0.37
N ARG A 78 9.13 1.76 -0.21
CA ARG A 78 8.33 2.52 -1.19
C ARG A 78 9.00 2.56 -2.56
N GLN A 79 10.29 2.85 -2.62
CA GLN A 79 11.05 2.89 -3.88
C GLN A 79 11.08 1.52 -4.56
N GLN A 80 11.15 0.42 -3.81
CA GLN A 80 11.06 -0.93 -4.37
C GLN A 80 9.68 -1.20 -4.97
N THR A 81 8.61 -0.83 -4.26
CA THR A 81 7.23 -0.92 -4.78
C THR A 81 7.08 -0.11 -6.08
N LEU A 82 7.51 1.15 -6.09
CA LEU A 82 7.42 2.04 -7.24
C LEU A 82 8.21 1.51 -8.45
N LYS A 83 9.42 1.00 -8.21
CA LYS A 83 10.22 0.34 -9.25
C LYS A 83 9.47 -0.86 -9.83
N GLY A 84 8.86 -1.69 -8.99
CA GLY A 84 8.08 -2.83 -9.43
C GLY A 84 6.85 -2.42 -10.27
N LEU A 85 6.17 -1.33 -9.90
CA LEU A 85 5.06 -0.79 -10.69
C LEU A 85 5.51 -0.29 -12.06
N ALA A 86 6.64 0.43 -12.13
CA ALA A 86 7.22 0.87 -13.39
C ALA A 86 7.61 -0.32 -14.28
N GLU A 87 8.13 -1.40 -13.68
CA GLU A 87 8.45 -2.63 -14.41
C GLU A 87 7.20 -3.36 -14.93
N LEU A 88 6.08 -3.34 -14.20
CA LEU A 88 4.79 -3.83 -14.73
C LEU A 88 4.37 -3.04 -15.97
N VAL A 89 4.52 -1.72 -15.95
CA VAL A 89 4.22 -0.88 -17.12
C VAL A 89 5.15 -1.23 -18.27
N ALA A 90 6.46 -1.27 -18.02
CA ALA A 90 7.45 -1.61 -19.04
C ALA A 90 7.21 -3.00 -19.68
N GLN A 91 6.75 -3.97 -18.89
CA GLN A 91 6.51 -5.33 -19.37
C GLN A 91 5.19 -5.48 -20.11
N TYR A 92 4.10 -4.85 -19.64
CA TYR A 92 2.74 -5.15 -20.11
C TYR A 92 2.09 -4.06 -20.95
N LYS A 93 2.62 -2.84 -20.97
CA LYS A 93 2.10 -1.76 -21.83
C LYS A 93 2.24 -2.14 -23.30
N GLY A 94 1.14 -2.06 -24.04
CA GLY A 94 1.06 -2.49 -25.44
C GLY A 94 1.09 -4.01 -25.67
N MET A 95 1.15 -4.82 -24.61
CA MET A 95 1.05 -6.28 -24.71
C MET A 95 -0.41 -6.70 -24.87
N THR A 96 -0.80 -7.03 -26.10
CA THR A 96 -2.19 -7.42 -26.44
C THR A 96 -2.50 -8.88 -26.15
N ASN A 97 -1.48 -9.72 -25.95
CA ASN A 97 -1.70 -11.11 -25.57
C ASN A 97 -2.34 -11.18 -24.16
N HIS A 98 -3.34 -12.04 -23.98
CA HIS A 98 -4.07 -12.24 -22.72
C HIS A 98 -4.62 -10.97 -22.05
N ASP A 99 -4.88 -9.92 -22.85
CA ASP A 99 -5.38 -8.63 -22.39
C ASP A 99 -4.48 -7.93 -21.35
N HIS A 100 -3.16 -8.17 -21.38
CA HIS A 100 -2.23 -7.63 -20.38
C HIS A 100 -2.27 -6.09 -20.32
N ASP A 101 -2.20 -5.43 -21.48
CA ASP A 101 -2.27 -3.97 -21.59
C ASP A 101 -3.61 -3.41 -21.06
N GLN A 102 -4.71 -4.08 -21.39
CA GLN A 102 -6.07 -3.69 -20.98
C GLN A 102 -6.31 -3.85 -19.46
N ARG A 103 -5.63 -4.82 -18.84
CA ARG A 103 -5.71 -5.09 -17.40
C ARG A 103 -4.75 -4.24 -16.58
N LEU A 104 -3.69 -3.71 -17.20
CA LEU A 104 -2.59 -3.03 -16.50
C LEU A 104 -3.07 -1.87 -15.63
N ALA A 105 -4.01 -1.05 -16.10
CA ALA A 105 -4.57 0.06 -15.31
C ALA A 105 -5.26 -0.45 -14.03
N GLN A 106 -6.06 -1.51 -14.15
CA GLN A 106 -6.72 -2.14 -13.01
C GLN A 106 -5.72 -2.77 -12.07
N THR A 107 -4.71 -3.49 -12.58
CA THR A 107 -3.65 -4.09 -11.77
C THR A 107 -2.91 -3.05 -10.93
N ILE A 108 -2.47 -1.96 -11.55
CA ILE A 108 -1.78 -0.86 -10.84
C ILE A 108 -2.69 -0.25 -9.78
N SER A 109 -3.96 0.02 -10.13
CA SER A 109 -4.93 0.59 -9.19
C SER A 109 -5.20 -0.33 -7.99
N LEU A 110 -5.29 -1.64 -8.20
CA LEU A 110 -5.48 -2.61 -7.12
C LEU A 110 -4.28 -2.68 -6.18
N ILE A 111 -3.05 -2.57 -6.72
CA ILE A 111 -1.83 -2.54 -5.90
C ILE A 111 -1.78 -1.24 -5.08
N GLN A 112 -2.04 -0.09 -5.71
CA GLN A 112 -2.10 1.22 -5.05
C GLN A 112 -3.13 1.24 -3.92
N GLU A 113 -4.36 0.81 -4.18
CA GLU A 113 -5.41 0.76 -3.16
C GLU A 113 -5.13 -0.33 -2.11
N GLY A 114 -4.42 -1.39 -2.49
CA GLY A 114 -3.95 -2.44 -1.58
C GLY A 114 -3.01 -1.91 -0.50
N VAL A 115 -2.00 -1.10 -0.86
CA VAL A 115 -1.10 -0.45 0.11
C VAL A 115 -1.91 0.44 1.06
N LYS A 116 -2.76 1.31 0.50
CA LYS A 116 -3.60 2.24 1.27
C LYS A 116 -4.58 1.54 2.21
N THR A 117 -5.22 0.47 1.74
CA THR A 117 -6.17 -0.32 2.55
C THR A 117 -5.44 -1.08 3.65
N CYS A 118 -4.26 -1.62 3.35
CA CYS A 118 -3.39 -2.27 4.34
C CYS A 118 -3.06 -1.31 5.50
N MET A 119 -2.57 -0.10 5.18
CA MET A 119 -2.24 0.90 6.20
C MET A 119 -3.48 1.31 7.01
N LYS A 120 -4.62 1.56 6.34
CA LYS A 120 -5.88 1.89 7.03
C LYS A 120 -6.37 0.77 7.95
N ALA A 121 -6.18 -0.48 7.56
CA ALA A 121 -6.60 -1.63 8.35
C ALA A 121 -5.75 -1.73 9.63
N LEU A 122 -4.43 -1.59 9.52
CA LEU A 122 -3.52 -1.62 10.65
C LEU A 122 -3.80 -0.43 11.60
N ALA A 123 -3.80 0.80 11.08
CA ALA A 123 -4.14 2.01 11.82
C ALA A 123 -5.52 1.97 12.52
N SER A 124 -6.47 1.16 12.03
CA SER A 124 -7.79 1.03 12.66
C SER A 124 -7.77 0.30 14.02
N GLN A 125 -6.67 -0.39 14.34
CA GLN A 125 -6.44 -1.06 15.62
C GLN A 125 -5.31 -0.43 16.43
N GLU A 126 -4.62 0.56 15.87
CA GLU A 126 -3.54 1.25 16.55
C GLU A 126 -4.10 2.19 17.62
N TYR A 127 -3.70 1.93 18.85
CA TYR A 127 -3.79 2.87 19.95
C TYR A 127 -2.37 3.13 20.44
N CYS A 128 -1.75 4.17 19.88
CA CYS A 128 -0.36 4.49 20.14
C CYS A 128 -0.20 5.31 21.43
N HIS A 129 0.97 5.19 22.06
CA HIS A 129 1.41 6.05 23.14
C HIS A 129 2.87 6.42 22.93
N ASN A 130 3.21 7.68 23.23
CA ASN A 130 4.58 8.20 23.17
C ASN A 130 5.21 7.98 21.79
N LEU A 131 6.44 7.48 21.75
CA LEU A 131 7.21 7.20 20.53
C LEU A 131 6.48 6.30 19.53
N GLY A 132 5.63 5.38 20.01
CA GLY A 132 4.83 4.51 19.14
C GLY A 132 3.90 5.30 18.22
N CYS A 133 3.50 6.53 18.59
CA CYS A 133 2.69 7.37 17.70
C CYS A 133 3.46 7.93 16.50
N ALA A 134 4.79 7.93 16.57
CA ALA A 134 5.65 8.34 15.46
C ALA A 134 6.21 7.14 14.69
N GLU A 135 6.51 6.04 15.38
CA GLU A 135 7.17 4.86 14.78
C GLU A 135 6.19 3.91 14.08
N GLU A 136 5.03 3.62 14.67
CA GLU A 136 4.11 2.60 14.13
C GLU A 136 3.58 2.92 12.72
N PRO A 137 3.23 4.18 12.38
CA PRO A 137 2.86 4.52 11.02
C PRO A 137 3.92 4.18 9.97
N GLU A 138 5.21 4.27 10.34
CA GLU A 138 6.32 3.94 9.44
C GLU A 138 6.52 2.42 9.34
N ASN A 139 6.37 1.67 10.45
CA ASN A 139 6.39 0.20 10.45
C ASN A 139 5.28 -0.38 9.55
N ASP A 140 4.07 0.15 9.69
CA ASP A 140 2.90 -0.23 8.91
C ASP A 140 3.12 0.04 7.42
N ALA A 141 3.63 1.22 7.08
CA ALA A 141 3.92 1.57 5.70
C ALA A 141 4.98 0.64 5.08
N ILE A 142 6.07 0.34 5.81
CA ILE A 142 7.09 -0.63 5.41
C ILE A 142 6.46 -1.99 5.15
N PHE A 143 5.61 -2.48 6.06
CA PHE A 143 4.95 -3.77 5.89
C PHE A 143 4.08 -3.78 4.63
N CYS A 144 3.24 -2.78 4.45
CA CYS A 144 2.31 -2.70 3.32
C CYS A 144 3.02 -2.55 1.97
N ASP A 145 4.09 -1.76 1.89
CA ASP A 145 4.93 -1.66 0.70
C ASP A 145 5.64 -2.99 0.36
N ASN A 146 6.14 -3.70 1.38
CA ASN A 146 6.74 -5.02 1.17
C ASN A 146 5.71 -6.07 0.68
N GLN A 147 4.46 -6.02 1.17
CA GLN A 147 3.40 -6.89 0.66
C GLN A 147 3.07 -6.58 -0.81
N ALA A 148 2.96 -5.30 -1.16
CA ALA A 148 2.75 -4.87 -2.54
C ALA A 148 3.89 -5.33 -3.46
N THR A 149 5.14 -5.18 -3.01
CA THR A 149 6.33 -5.66 -3.75
C THR A 149 6.27 -7.17 -4.00
N ARG A 150 5.83 -7.98 -3.02
CA ARG A 150 5.64 -9.44 -3.21
C ARG A 150 4.59 -9.75 -4.27
N ILE A 151 3.46 -9.06 -4.24
CA ILE A 151 2.39 -9.23 -5.24
C ILE A 151 2.92 -8.86 -6.63
N ILE A 152 3.63 -7.74 -6.75
CA ILE A 152 4.25 -7.30 -8.00
C ILE A 152 5.22 -8.36 -8.52
N ASN A 153 6.15 -8.86 -7.68
CA ASN A 153 7.11 -9.88 -8.08
C ASN A 153 6.44 -11.18 -8.52
N ARG A 154 5.34 -11.57 -7.89
CA ARG A 154 4.53 -12.72 -8.32
C ARG A 154 3.94 -12.50 -9.71
N ILE A 155 3.39 -11.32 -10.00
CA ILE A 155 2.87 -10.98 -11.32
C ILE A 155 3.98 -10.99 -12.37
N LEU A 156 5.16 -10.44 -12.04
CA LEU A 156 6.34 -10.40 -12.90
C LEU A 156 7.04 -11.77 -13.04
N GLY A 157 6.61 -12.80 -12.31
CA GLY A 157 7.18 -14.16 -12.37
C GLY A 157 8.56 -14.30 -11.72
N ARG A 158 8.84 -13.55 -10.66
CA ARG A 158 10.16 -13.46 -9.98
C ARG A 158 10.19 -14.05 -8.57
N GLU A 159 9.33 -15.03 -8.27
CA GLU A 159 9.30 -15.65 -6.94
C GLU A 159 10.67 -16.11 -6.44
#